data_AF-A0A522P8I5-F1
#
_entry.id   AF-A0A522P8I5-F1
#
_cell.length_a   1.000
_cell.length_b   1.000
_cell.length_c   1.000
_cell.angle_alpha   90.00
_cell.angle_beta   90.00
_cell.angle_gamma   90.00
#
_symmetry.space_group_name_H-M   'P 1'
#
loop_
_entity.id
_entity.type
_entity.pdbx_description
1 polymer ?
#
loop_
_entity_poly.entity_id
_entity_poly.type
_entity_poly.pdbx_seq_one_letter_code
_entity_poly.pdbx_strand_id
1 'polypeptide(L)'
;MSLVVASIELKIPDNTAFTAYDALARMGLTAVADVKHSEIWVVDADALPAEIQSALKRTEIIFNPNKHVLRMLGSDHPAPGEIWVATPSRVHERERHLLEQAGLPRVRNVESRARWLLLDRRGDPCSRATLERAQDLLANPAYQDAFIA
;
A
#
# COMPACT_ATOMS: atom_id res chain seq x y z
N MET A 1 -19.09 -11.13 -7.55
CA MET A 1 -17.67 -11.10 -7.96
C MET A 1 -17.15 -9.67 -7.92
N SER A 2 -16.16 -9.41 -7.07
CA SER A 2 -15.63 -8.07 -6.86
C SER A 2 -14.11 -8.10 -6.67
N LEU A 3 -13.42 -7.18 -7.34
CA LEU A 3 -12.05 -6.80 -7.02
C LEU A 3 -12.10 -5.61 -6.07
N VAL A 4 -11.47 -5.73 -4.92
CA VAL A 4 -11.37 -4.65 -3.92
C VAL A 4 -9.90 -4.28 -3.73
N VAL A 5 -9.64 -2.98 -3.78
CA VAL A 5 -8.35 -2.41 -3.45
C VAL A 5 -8.51 -1.53 -2.22
N ALA A 6 -7.69 -1.75 -1.20
CA ALA A 6 -7.74 -0.99 0.05
C ALA A 6 -6.34 -0.56 0.49
N SER A 7 -6.21 0.69 0.93
CA SER A 7 -5.04 1.21 1.63
C SER A 7 -5.25 1.08 3.14
N ILE A 8 -4.25 0.52 3.83
CA ILE A 8 -4.18 0.43 5.28
C ILE A 8 -3.05 1.34 5.76
N GLU A 9 -3.45 2.44 6.40
CA GLU A 9 -2.58 3.52 6.85
C GLU A 9 -2.43 3.50 8.37
N LEU A 10 -1.26 3.87 8.89
CA LEU A 10 -1.07 4.06 10.32
C LEU A 10 -1.77 5.36 10.79
N LYS A 11 -2.46 5.28 11.93
CA LYS A 11 -2.96 6.43 12.71
C LYS A 11 -1.88 7.07 13.57
N ILE A 12 -0.87 6.28 13.89
CA ILE A 12 0.27 6.65 14.72
C ILE A 12 1.44 7.09 13.82
N PRO A 13 2.46 7.79 14.36
CA PRO A 13 3.65 8.13 13.60
C PRO A 13 4.27 6.91 12.91
N ASP A 14 4.58 7.06 11.61
CA ASP A 14 5.21 6.01 10.80
C ASP A 14 6.73 6.27 10.70
N ASN A 15 7.50 5.57 11.53
CA ASN A 15 8.96 5.65 11.52
C ASN A 15 9.57 5.20 10.18
N THR A 16 8.90 4.33 9.44
CA THR A 16 9.33 3.87 8.12
C THR A 16 9.24 5.02 7.11
N ALA A 17 8.11 5.73 7.11
CA ALA A 17 7.92 6.92 6.28
C ALA A 17 8.93 8.02 6.62
N PHE A 18 9.15 8.27 7.92
CA PHE A 18 10.13 9.25 8.39
C PHE A 18 11.56 8.91 7.95
N THR A 19 11.96 7.64 8.08
CA THR A 19 13.30 7.18 7.68
C THR A 19 13.49 7.26 6.17
N ALA A 20 12.45 6.90 5.39
CA ALA A 20 12.46 7.04 3.95
C ALA A 20 12.61 8.50 3.52
N TYR A 21 11.86 9.42 4.16
CA TYR A 21 11.99 10.86 3.92
C TYR A 21 13.44 11.36 4.15
N ASP A 22 14.05 11.02 5.29
CA ASP A 22 15.42 11.45 5.61
C ASP A 22 16.43 10.89 4.58
N ALA A 23 16.28 9.63 4.17
CA ALA A 23 17.13 9.04 3.15
C ALA A 23 16.96 9.72 1.77
N LEU A 24 15.73 10.01 1.33
CA LEU A 24 15.47 10.75 0.08
C LEU A 24 16.06 12.16 0.12
N ALA A 25 15.97 12.85 1.25
CA ALA A 25 16.56 14.16 1.45
C ALA A 25 18.10 14.12 1.32
N ARG A 26 18.75 13.09 1.91
CA ARG A 26 20.20 12.87 1.80
C ARG A 26 20.65 12.52 0.37
N MET A 27 19.78 11.91 -0.43
CA MET A 27 20.00 11.68 -1.87
C MET A 27 19.80 12.95 -2.73
N GLY A 28 19.45 14.08 -2.11
CA GLY A 28 19.28 15.36 -2.79
C GLY A 28 17.92 15.54 -3.46
N LEU A 29 16.90 14.73 -3.13
CA LEU A 29 15.53 14.93 -3.61
C LEU A 29 14.81 16.00 -2.76
N THR A 30 15.30 17.24 -2.84
CA THR A 30 14.81 18.38 -2.03
C THR A 30 13.40 18.86 -2.37
N ALA A 31 12.84 18.37 -3.49
CA ALA A 31 11.45 18.61 -3.87
C ALA A 31 10.45 17.83 -3.01
N VAL A 32 10.88 16.69 -2.44
CA VAL A 32 10.05 15.90 -1.51
C VAL A 32 10.07 16.60 -0.15
N ALA A 33 8.90 16.89 0.39
CA ALA A 33 8.72 17.53 1.69
C ALA A 33 7.97 16.66 2.70
N ASP A 34 7.19 15.69 2.21
CA ASP A 34 6.49 14.71 3.06
C ASP A 34 6.44 13.35 2.35
N VAL A 35 6.45 12.29 3.14
CA VAL A 35 6.37 10.90 2.68
C VAL A 35 5.30 10.20 3.50
N LYS A 36 4.34 9.60 2.81
CA LYS A 36 3.34 8.74 3.44
C LYS A 36 3.54 7.31 3.00
N HIS A 37 3.41 6.39 3.95
CA HIS A 37 3.56 4.97 3.73
C HIS A 37 2.27 4.24 4.17
N SER A 38 1.85 3.27 3.36
CA SER A 38 0.69 2.41 3.66
C SER A 38 0.84 1.04 3.00
N GLU A 39 0.06 0.05 3.45
CA GLU A 39 -0.04 -1.24 2.75
C GLU A 39 -1.29 -1.24 1.87
N ILE A 40 -1.13 -1.59 0.61
CA ILE A 40 -2.23 -1.84 -0.32
C ILE A 40 -2.57 -3.31 -0.29
N TRP A 41 -3.85 -3.61 -0.12
CA TRP A 41 -4.41 -4.95 -0.24
C TRP A 41 -5.30 -5.01 -1.47
N VAL A 42 -5.00 -5.96 -2.35
CA VAL A 42 -5.82 -6.29 -3.52
C VAL A 42 -6.45 -7.65 -3.27
N VAL A 43 -7.78 -7.69 -3.17
CA VAL A 43 -8.54 -8.90 -2.85
C VAL A 43 -9.56 -9.16 -3.94
N ASP A 44 -9.48 -10.36 -4.53
CA ASP A 44 -10.48 -10.86 -5.47
C ASP A 44 -11.28 -12.00 -4.81
N ALA A 45 -12.58 -11.78 -4.63
CA ALA A 45 -13.48 -12.75 -4.00
C ALA A 45 -14.89 -12.72 -4.61
N ASP A 46 -15.64 -13.80 -4.39
CA ASP A 46 -17.04 -13.90 -4.77
C ASP A 46 -17.97 -13.30 -3.70
N ALA A 47 -17.78 -12.01 -3.42
CA ALA A 47 -18.50 -11.25 -2.41
C ALA A 47 -18.75 -9.82 -2.86
N LEU A 48 -19.62 -9.08 -2.16
CA LEU A 48 -19.82 -7.65 -2.36
C LEU A 48 -18.62 -6.85 -1.80
N PRO A 49 -18.30 -5.66 -2.35
CA PRO A 49 -17.18 -4.85 -1.85
C PRO A 49 -17.26 -4.51 -0.36
N ALA A 50 -18.48 -4.28 0.16
CA ALA A 50 -18.72 -4.00 1.58
C ALA A 50 -18.44 -5.21 2.49
N GLU A 51 -18.68 -6.43 1.99
CA GLU A 51 -18.37 -7.67 2.70
C GLU A 51 -16.85 -7.88 2.76
N ILE A 52 -16.15 -7.62 1.65
CA ILE A 52 -14.68 -7.68 1.60
C ILE A 52 -14.06 -6.66 2.55
N GLN A 53 -14.55 -5.43 2.53
CA GLN A 53 -14.12 -4.39 3.47
C GLN A 53 -14.36 -4.82 4.93
N SER A 54 -15.51 -5.43 5.23
CA SER A 54 -15.84 -5.90 6.57
C SER A 54 -14.92 -7.03 7.03
N ALA A 55 -14.58 -7.97 6.14
CA ALA A 55 -13.66 -9.04 6.42
C ALA A 55 -12.23 -8.53 6.66
N LEU A 56 -11.72 -7.61 5.82
CA LEU A 56 -10.43 -6.94 6.04
C LEU A 56 -10.34 -6.33 7.44
N LYS A 57 -11.41 -5.66 7.91
CA LYS A 57 -11.47 -5.08 9.26
C LYS A 57 -11.54 -6.08 10.40
N ARG A 58 -12.01 -7.31 10.16
CA ARG A 58 -12.09 -8.39 11.16
C ARG A 58 -10.80 -9.21 11.23
N THR A 59 -9.97 -9.18 10.20
CA THR A 59 -8.69 -9.89 10.17
C THR A 59 -7.61 -9.06 10.84
N GLU A 60 -7.33 -9.30 12.12
CA GLU A 60 -6.41 -8.48 12.93
C GLU A 60 -4.97 -8.39 12.40
N ILE A 61 -4.52 -9.41 11.65
CA ILE A 61 -3.20 -9.42 11.02
C ILE A 61 -3.11 -8.37 9.90
N ILE A 62 -4.22 -8.12 9.21
CA ILE A 62 -4.32 -7.15 8.13
C ILE A 62 -4.67 -5.77 8.71
N PHE A 63 -5.66 -5.72 9.61
CA PHE A 63 -6.20 -4.48 10.15
C PHE A 63 -6.31 -4.52 11.67
N ASN A 64 -5.60 -3.61 12.33
CA ASN A 64 -5.77 -3.35 13.76
C ASN A 64 -6.50 -2.00 13.95
N PRO A 65 -7.73 -1.96 14.50
CA PRO A 65 -8.50 -0.73 14.63
C PRO A 65 -7.83 0.33 15.51
N ASN A 66 -6.97 -0.06 16.46
CA ASN A 66 -6.26 0.86 17.33
C ASN A 66 -5.07 1.53 16.62
N LYS A 67 -4.52 0.87 15.59
CA LYS A 67 -3.34 1.36 14.87
C LYS A 67 -3.66 1.88 13.47
N HIS A 68 -4.69 1.37 12.81
CA HIS A 68 -4.87 1.52 11.37
C HIS A 68 -6.15 2.30 10.99
N VAL A 69 -6.08 3.02 9.86
CA VAL A 69 -7.22 3.49 9.07
C VAL A 69 -7.26 2.67 7.79
N LEU A 70 -8.46 2.23 7.39
CA LEU A 70 -8.67 1.55 6.11
C LEU A 70 -9.40 2.50 5.15
N ARG A 71 -8.85 2.68 3.94
CA ARG A 71 -9.45 3.47 2.86
C ARG A 71 -9.63 2.59 1.63
N MET A 72 -10.82 2.60 1.04
CA MET A 72 -11.06 1.93 -0.24
C MET A 72 -10.49 2.78 -1.37
N LEU A 73 -9.79 2.15 -2.31
CA LEU A 73 -9.26 2.80 -3.50
C LEU A 73 -10.15 2.47 -4.71
N GLY A 74 -10.23 3.40 -5.66
CA GLY A 74 -11.01 3.23 -6.89
C GLY A 74 -10.24 2.57 -8.04
N SER A 75 -8.97 2.22 -7.82
CA SER A 75 -8.04 1.70 -8.83
C SER A 75 -7.05 0.72 -8.18
N ASP A 76 -6.59 -0.27 -8.94
CA ASP A 76 -5.50 -1.19 -8.62
C ASP A 76 -4.13 -0.73 -9.17
N HIS A 77 -4.08 0.54 -9.62
CA HIS A 77 -2.88 1.22 -10.08
C HIS A 77 -2.52 2.43 -9.19
N PRO A 78 -1.22 2.77 -9.08
CA PRO A 78 -0.77 3.96 -8.37
C PRO A 78 -1.41 5.25 -8.91
N ALA A 79 -1.72 6.18 -8.02
CA ALA A 79 -2.13 7.55 -8.37
C ALA A 79 -0.90 8.48 -8.53
N PRO A 80 -1.04 9.70 -9.09
CA PRO A 80 0.07 10.65 -9.15
C PRO A 80 0.75 10.84 -7.80
N GLY A 81 2.08 10.87 -7.80
CA GLY A 81 2.91 10.95 -6.58
C GLY A 81 3.14 9.63 -5.87
N GLU A 82 2.57 8.52 -6.36
CA GLU A 82 2.68 7.22 -5.71
C GLU A 82 3.67 6.27 -6.38
N ILE A 83 4.35 5.49 -5.54
CA ILE A 83 5.12 4.30 -5.92
C ILE A 83 4.55 3.12 -5.15
N TRP A 84 4.07 2.10 -5.86
CA TRP A 84 3.64 0.84 -5.24
C TRP A 84 4.71 -0.20 -5.44
N VAL A 85 5.05 -0.95 -4.40
CA VAL A 85 6.14 -1.92 -4.40
C VAL A 85 5.58 -3.29 -4.07
N ALA A 86 5.65 -4.21 -5.02
CA ALA A 86 5.24 -5.61 -4.84
C ALA A 86 6.47 -6.48 -4.57
N THR A 87 6.26 -7.58 -3.84
CA THR A 87 7.25 -8.64 -3.66
C THR A 87 6.73 -9.91 -4.33
N PRO A 88 7.12 -10.23 -5.59
CA PRO A 88 6.47 -11.28 -6.39
C PRO A 88 6.51 -12.68 -5.78
N SER A 89 7.52 -12.98 -4.98
CA SER A 89 7.66 -14.25 -4.27
C SER A 89 6.79 -14.37 -3.01
N ARG A 90 6.11 -13.29 -2.61
CA ARG A 90 5.27 -13.28 -1.42
C ARG A 90 3.93 -13.94 -1.72
N VAL A 91 3.66 -15.02 -1.01
CA VAL A 91 2.39 -15.74 -1.05
C VAL A 91 1.57 -15.37 0.18
N HIS A 92 0.29 -15.03 -0.01
CA HIS A 92 -0.63 -14.59 1.04
C HIS A 92 -1.64 -15.68 1.45
N GLU A 93 -1.21 -16.95 1.50
CA GLU A 93 -2.10 -18.08 1.84
C GLU A 93 -2.71 -17.96 3.24
N ARG A 94 -1.92 -17.49 4.21
CA ARG A 94 -2.39 -17.27 5.58
C ARG A 94 -3.49 -16.22 5.62
N GLU A 95 -3.26 -15.08 4.98
CA GLU A 95 -4.21 -13.97 4.93
C GLU A 95 -5.47 -14.34 4.14
N ARG A 96 -5.31 -15.08 3.04
CA ARG A 96 -6.43 -15.68 2.30
C ARG A 96 -7.29 -16.55 3.21
N HIS A 97 -6.69 -17.46 3.96
CA HIS A 97 -7.42 -18.34 4.86
C HIS A 97 -8.15 -17.56 5.97
N LEU A 98 -7.51 -16.54 6.53
CA LEU A 98 -8.12 -15.68 7.55
C LEU A 98 -9.30 -14.86 7.01
N LEU A 99 -9.22 -14.40 5.76
CA LEU A 99 -10.32 -13.74 5.07
C LEU A 99 -11.50 -14.69 4.85
N GLU A 100 -11.24 -15.95 4.48
CA GLU A 100 -12.26 -16.99 4.38
C GLU A 100 -12.91 -17.29 5.74
N GLN A 101 -12.12 -17.43 6.80
CA GLN A 101 -12.61 -17.58 8.17
C GLN A 101 -13.42 -16.36 8.66
N ALA A 102 -13.11 -15.16 8.15
CA ALA A 102 -13.85 -13.94 8.42
C ALA A 102 -15.19 -13.85 7.65
N GLY A 103 -15.53 -14.88 6.87
CA GLY A 103 -16.80 -15.03 6.17
C GLY A 103 -16.75 -14.66 4.69
N LEU A 104 -15.58 -14.51 4.07
CA LEU A 104 -15.49 -14.32 2.62
C LEU A 104 -15.49 -15.66 1.88
N PRO A 105 -16.55 -15.97 1.11
CA PRO A 105 -16.56 -17.17 0.30
C PRO A 105 -15.59 -17.03 -0.88
N ARG A 106 -14.87 -18.12 -1.19
CA ARG A 106 -14.11 -18.31 -2.45
C ARG A 106 -13.14 -17.14 -2.74
N VAL A 107 -12.23 -16.86 -1.81
CA VAL A 107 -11.17 -15.88 -2.05
C VAL A 107 -10.20 -16.44 -3.08
N ARG A 108 -10.14 -15.83 -4.25
CA ARG A 108 -9.34 -16.32 -5.39
C ARG A 108 -7.92 -15.81 -5.33
N ASN A 109 -7.77 -14.52 -5.05
CA ASN A 109 -6.47 -13.87 -5.00
C ASN A 109 -6.40 -12.89 -3.83
N VAL A 110 -5.22 -12.84 -3.20
CA VAL A 110 -4.87 -11.87 -2.17
C VAL A 110 -3.44 -11.44 -2.45
N GLU A 111 -3.26 -10.14 -2.67
CA GLU A 111 -1.95 -9.53 -2.84
C GLU A 111 -1.81 -8.37 -1.86
N SER A 112 -0.58 -8.15 -1.39
CA SER A 112 -0.23 -6.88 -0.75
C SER A 112 0.97 -6.21 -1.40
N ARG A 113 0.95 -4.87 -1.37
CA ARG A 113 2.00 -3.99 -1.91
C ARG A 113 2.29 -2.90 -0.89
N ALA A 114 3.54 -2.49 -0.74
CA ALA A 114 3.85 -1.26 -0.02
C ALA A 114 3.52 -0.06 -0.92
N ARG A 115 2.89 0.98 -0.39
CA ARG A 115 2.62 2.22 -1.10
C ARG A 115 3.40 3.35 -0.45
N TRP A 116 4.10 4.09 -1.29
CA TRP A 116 4.77 5.35 -0.96
C TRP A 116 4.06 6.48 -1.68
N LEU A 117 3.64 7.52 -0.98
CA LEU A 117 3.14 8.77 -1.56
C LEU A 117 4.13 9.88 -1.22
N LEU A 118 4.76 10.46 -2.25
CA LEU A 118 5.71 11.55 -2.11
C LEU A 118 5.01 12.88 -2.40
N LEU A 119 5.06 13.80 -1.45
CA LEU A 119 4.41 15.11 -1.54
C LEU A 119 5.46 16.22 -1.49
N ASP A 120 5.19 17.30 -2.21
CA ASP A 120 6.02 18.50 -2.18
C ASP A 120 5.65 19.41 -0.98
N ARG A 121 6.30 20.59 -0.90
CA ARG A 121 6.08 21.55 0.20
C ARG A 121 4.66 22.13 0.25
N ARG A 122 3.90 22.05 -0.83
CA ARG A 122 2.51 22.49 -0.91
C ARG A 122 1.55 21.35 -0.53
N GLY A 123 2.06 20.15 -0.36
CA GLY A 123 1.27 18.94 -0.18
C GLY A 123 0.77 18.35 -1.49
N ASP A 124 1.30 18.80 -2.63
CA ASP A 124 0.93 18.29 -3.94
C ASP A 124 1.77 17.05 -4.29
N PRO A 125 1.22 16.10 -5.07
CA PRO A 125 1.97 14.95 -5.57
C PRO A 125 3.26 15.34 -6.29
N CYS A 126 4.37 14.69 -5.93
CA CYS A 126 5.64 14.87 -6.63
C CYS A 126 5.58 14.42 -8.10
N SER A 127 6.41 15.03 -8.94
CA SER A 127 6.51 14.68 -10.37
C SER A 127 7.02 13.26 -10.60
N ARG A 128 6.65 12.64 -11.73
CA ARG A 128 7.14 11.32 -12.12
C ARG A 128 8.67 11.20 -12.13
N ALA A 129 9.38 12.23 -12.61
CA ALA A 129 10.85 12.24 -12.60
C ALA A 129 11.43 12.20 -11.17
N THR A 130 10.74 12.77 -10.18
CA THR A 130 11.10 12.64 -8.77
C THR A 130 10.86 11.21 -8.29
N LEU A 131 9.74 10.59 -8.67
CA LEU A 131 9.40 9.22 -8.29
C LEU A 131 10.41 8.21 -8.85
N GLU A 132 10.78 8.34 -10.13
CA GLU A 132 11.78 7.48 -10.79
C GLU A 132 13.14 7.56 -10.08
N ARG A 133 13.55 8.76 -9.63
CA ARG A 133 14.79 8.92 -8.84
C ARG A 133 14.68 8.36 -7.41
N ALA A 134 13.48 8.31 -6.85
CA ALA A 134 13.24 7.77 -5.50
C ALA A 134 13.12 6.24 -5.50
N GLN A 135 12.78 5.64 -6.65
CA GLN A 135 12.45 4.24 -6.81
C GLN A 135 13.53 3.30 -6.26
N ASP A 136 14.80 3.54 -6.62
CA ASP A 136 15.92 2.66 -6.23
C ASP A 136 16.14 2.58 -4.72
N LEU A 137 15.71 3.62 -3.98
CA LEU A 137 15.74 3.60 -2.52
C LEU A 137 14.52 2.87 -1.94
N LEU A 138 13.35 3.12 -2.52
CA LEU A 138 12.06 2.69 -1.96
C LEU A 138 11.67 1.26 -2.35
N ALA A 139 12.32 0.70 -3.37
CA ALA A 139 12.16 -0.67 -3.81
C ALA A 139 13.53 -1.29 -4.07
N ASN A 140 13.73 -2.52 -3.58
CA ASN A 140 14.92 -3.29 -3.92
C ASN A 140 14.73 -4.00 -5.26
N PRO A 141 15.45 -3.61 -6.34
CA PRO A 141 15.24 -4.16 -7.67
C PRO A 141 15.63 -5.64 -7.80
N ALA A 142 16.33 -6.21 -6.81
CA ALA A 142 16.72 -7.63 -6.84
C ALA A 142 15.54 -8.59 -6.59
N TYR A 143 14.47 -8.14 -5.91
CA TYR A 143 13.33 -9.00 -5.57
C TYR A 143 12.00 -8.26 -5.42
N GLN A 144 11.94 -6.97 -5.74
CA GLN A 144 10.73 -6.16 -5.68
C GLN A 144 10.49 -5.45 -6.99
N ASP A 145 9.22 -5.39 -7.38
CA ASP A 145 8.76 -4.64 -8.54
C ASP A 145 8.12 -3.34 -8.08
N ALA A 146 8.54 -2.23 -8.68
CA ALA A 146 7.97 -0.92 -8.41
C ALA A 146 7.10 -0.44 -9.56
N PHE A 147 5.91 0.06 -9.22
CA PHE A 147 4.92 0.61 -10.13
C PHE A 147 4.74 2.09 -9.82
N ILE A 148 4.91 2.94 -10.82
CA ILE A 148 4.80 4.40 -10.71
C ILE A 148 3.69 4.88 -11.65
N ALA A 149 2.87 5.83 -11.19
CA ALA A 149 1.84 6.47 -12.01
C ALA A 149 2.40 7.23 -13.22
#